data_AF-A0A9Q4PU14-F1
#
_entry.id   AF-A0A9Q4PU14-F1
#
_cell.length_a   1.000
_cell.length_b   1.000
_cell.length_c   1.000
_cell.angle_alpha   90.00
_cell.angle_beta   90.00
_cell.angle_gamma   90.00
#
_symmetry.space_group_name_H-M   'P 1'
#
loop_
_entity.id
_entity.type
_entity.pdbx_description
1 polymer ?
#
loop_
_entity_poly.entity_id
_entity_poly.type
_entity_poly.pdbx_seq_one_letter_code
_entity_poly.pdbx_strand_id
1 'polypeptide(L)'
;MFLGKKITKYLNSFDKTQEKTQKGQNLYEKLEEILKNISREDLKDKDYKQAKDDLKKIYEDGCFRHKYSRITSYLINISKENPKAIEIVVNNLEQISKEENLKNTAWQKSLDKLIDHINLEEIRLKNLFEIKQSIKEFRGFENKFKGFENKFKDFEVETKALKRDYIAILGIFASIILAFVAGLTFSSSVLSNIDKANIYKLSFVMCMIGLFITNILYFLFSFIKDLTYKENKKNFFKKHISILFFNFFIFLGLLFICFLYFYSNCITVNYTNSLEQNQTIASKIKIEKD
;
A
#
# COMPACT_ATOMS: atom_id res chain seq x y z
N MET A 1 12.99 -51.10 71.18
CA MET A 1 12.47 -52.07 70.20
C MET A 1 11.42 -51.48 69.23
N PHE A 2 10.56 -50.55 69.65
CA PHE A 2 9.48 -49.97 68.81
C PHE A 2 9.93 -49.02 67.68
N LEU A 3 10.99 -48.22 67.91
CA LEU A 3 11.45 -47.24 66.92
C LEU A 3 12.08 -47.89 65.67
N GLY A 4 12.90 -48.93 65.88
CA GLY A 4 13.53 -49.70 64.79
C GLY A 4 12.50 -50.29 63.83
N LYS A 5 11.44 -50.94 64.36
CA LYS A 5 10.34 -51.49 63.53
C LYS A 5 9.62 -50.43 62.68
N LYS A 6 9.50 -49.19 63.17
CA LYS A 6 8.82 -48.10 62.44
C LYS A 6 9.68 -47.60 61.28
N ILE A 7 10.99 -47.44 61.50
CA ILE A 7 11.96 -47.02 60.46
C ILE A 7 12.07 -48.09 59.36
N THR A 8 12.19 -49.37 59.72
CA THR A 8 12.24 -50.47 58.74
C THR A 8 10.95 -50.54 57.90
N LYS A 9 9.79 -50.23 58.48
CA LYS A 9 8.52 -50.17 57.74
C LYS A 9 8.49 -49.03 56.72
N TYR A 10 9.05 -47.87 57.05
CA TYR A 10 9.14 -46.73 56.14
C TYR A 10 10.14 -46.98 55.01
N LEU A 11 11.33 -47.50 55.30
CA LEU A 11 12.33 -47.85 54.27
C LEU A 11 11.79 -48.91 53.30
N ASN A 12 11.16 -49.97 53.81
CA ASN A 12 10.51 -50.97 52.97
C ASN A 12 9.35 -50.41 52.12
N SER A 13 8.66 -49.36 52.59
CA SER A 13 7.61 -48.70 51.80
C SER A 13 8.19 -47.78 50.71
N PHE A 14 9.34 -47.16 50.98
CA PHE A 14 10.04 -46.29 50.05
C PHE A 14 10.69 -47.10 48.93
N ASP A 15 11.40 -48.19 49.26
CA ASP A 15 12.00 -49.10 48.27
C ASP A 15 10.93 -49.71 47.36
N LYS A 16 9.78 -50.14 47.92
CA LYS A 16 8.64 -50.61 47.13
C LYS A 16 8.07 -49.54 46.19
N THR A 17 8.21 -48.26 46.54
CA THR A 17 7.72 -47.14 45.72
C THR A 17 8.70 -46.82 44.59
N GLN A 18 10.01 -46.85 44.87
CA GLN A 18 11.08 -46.74 43.87
C GLN A 18 10.99 -47.89 42.86
N GLU A 19 10.87 -49.12 43.34
CA GLU A 19 10.76 -50.33 42.52
C GLU A 19 9.50 -50.32 41.63
N LYS A 20 8.35 -49.88 42.17
CA LYS A 20 7.13 -49.65 41.37
C LYS A 20 7.30 -48.56 40.30
N THR A 21 8.01 -47.49 40.62
CA THR A 21 8.24 -46.37 39.69
C THR A 21 9.14 -46.81 38.54
N GLN A 22 10.21 -47.56 38.84
CA GLN A 22 11.16 -48.07 37.87
C GLN A 22 10.55 -49.19 37.01
N LYS A 23 9.75 -50.09 37.59
CA LYS A 23 8.96 -51.08 36.84
C LYS A 23 7.96 -50.39 35.91
N GLY A 24 7.29 -49.34 36.37
CA GLY A 24 6.36 -48.55 35.55
C GLY A 24 7.04 -47.84 34.37
N GLN A 25 8.25 -47.30 34.57
CA GLN A 25 9.01 -46.62 33.53
C GLN A 25 9.49 -47.57 32.42
N ASN A 26 9.95 -48.77 32.79
CA ASN A 26 10.33 -49.83 31.85
C ASN A 26 9.12 -50.30 30.99
N LEU A 27 7.91 -50.35 31.57
CA LEU A 27 6.69 -50.67 30.83
C LEU A 27 6.30 -49.58 29.80
N TYR A 28 6.57 -48.30 30.09
CA TYR A 28 6.34 -47.22 29.13
C TYR A 28 7.30 -47.28 27.94
N GLU A 29 8.58 -47.54 28.19
CA GLU A 29 9.59 -47.67 27.13
C GLU A 29 9.25 -48.84 26.19
N LYS A 30 8.83 -49.98 26.75
CA LYS A 30 8.32 -51.12 25.98
C LYS A 30 7.07 -50.76 25.17
N LEU A 31 6.13 -50.03 25.75
CA LEU A 31 4.93 -49.61 25.04
C LEU A 31 5.28 -48.68 23.86
N GLU A 32 6.16 -47.71 24.05
CA GLU A 32 6.63 -46.82 22.99
C GLU A 32 7.39 -47.59 21.88
N GLU A 33 8.18 -48.60 22.25
CA GLU A 33 8.87 -49.47 21.29
C GLU A 33 7.88 -50.29 20.45
N ILE A 34 6.84 -50.85 21.08
CA ILE A 34 5.76 -51.54 20.36
C ILE A 34 5.06 -50.57 19.41
N LEU A 35 4.66 -49.40 19.89
CA LEU A 35 4.01 -48.37 19.07
C LEU A 35 4.89 -47.96 17.89
N LYS A 36 6.21 -47.91 18.07
CA LYS A 36 7.18 -47.62 17.00
C LYS A 36 7.26 -48.74 15.99
N ASN A 37 7.24 -50.00 16.44
CA ASN A 37 7.28 -51.15 15.55
C ASN A 37 6.02 -51.27 14.70
N ILE A 38 4.86 -50.95 15.28
CA ILE A 38 3.57 -50.96 14.56
C ILE A 38 3.29 -49.67 13.78
N SER A 39 4.17 -48.67 13.81
CA SER A 39 4.01 -47.42 13.04
C SER A 39 4.32 -47.57 11.52
N ARG A 40 4.47 -48.80 11.01
CA ARG A 40 4.85 -49.08 9.61
C ARG A 40 3.61 -49.54 8.81
N GLU A 41 3.53 -49.22 7.52
CA GLU A 41 2.38 -49.62 6.68
C GLU A 41 2.37 -51.14 6.38
N ASP A 42 3.55 -51.77 6.24
CA ASP A 42 3.69 -53.17 5.83
C ASP A 42 3.97 -54.13 7.00
N LEU A 43 3.07 -54.22 7.99
CA LEU A 43 3.22 -55.22 9.06
C LEU A 43 2.94 -56.64 8.55
N LYS A 44 3.84 -57.57 8.87
CA LYS A 44 3.66 -59.01 8.59
C LYS A 44 2.88 -59.67 9.73
N ASP A 45 2.23 -60.81 9.44
CA ASP A 45 1.50 -61.60 10.46
C ASP A 45 2.34 -61.95 11.69
N LYS A 46 3.65 -62.17 11.50
CA LYS A 46 4.59 -62.42 12.60
C LYS A 46 4.73 -61.21 13.53
N ASP A 47 4.75 -60.01 12.96
CA ASP A 47 4.92 -58.76 13.70
C ASP A 47 3.63 -58.42 14.47
N TYR A 48 2.46 -58.71 13.90
CA TYR A 48 1.17 -58.62 14.60
C TYR A 48 1.12 -59.53 15.82
N LYS A 49 1.52 -60.80 15.68
CA LYS A 49 1.58 -61.75 16.81
C LYS A 49 2.57 -61.31 17.88
N GLN A 50 3.75 -60.83 17.48
CA GLN A 50 4.75 -60.33 18.41
C GLN A 50 4.24 -59.11 19.19
N ALA A 51 3.68 -58.13 18.50
CA ALA A 51 3.11 -56.93 19.12
C ALA A 51 1.96 -57.29 20.08
N LYS A 52 1.11 -58.26 19.70
CA LYS A 52 0.04 -58.77 20.55
C LYS A 52 0.58 -59.41 21.84
N ASP A 53 1.55 -60.30 21.72
CA ASP A 53 2.15 -60.97 22.88
C ASP A 53 2.82 -59.96 23.83
N ASP A 54 3.50 -58.96 23.28
CA ASP A 54 4.17 -57.94 24.08
C ASP A 54 3.18 -56.96 24.74
N LEU A 55 2.09 -56.58 24.05
CA LEU A 55 0.99 -55.81 24.64
C LEU A 55 0.30 -56.61 25.75
N LYS A 56 0.09 -57.90 25.55
CA LYS A 56 -0.50 -58.78 26.55
C LYS A 56 0.35 -58.79 27.81
N LYS A 57 1.67 -58.99 27.71
CA LYS A 57 2.60 -58.93 28.86
C LYS A 57 2.55 -57.59 29.61
N ILE A 58 2.34 -56.47 28.91
CA ILE A 58 2.26 -55.14 29.52
C ILE A 58 0.96 -54.99 30.34
N TYR A 59 -0.16 -55.52 29.83
CA TYR A 59 -1.48 -55.29 30.42
C TYR A 59 -2.05 -56.49 31.20
N GLU A 60 -1.35 -57.63 31.25
CA GLU A 60 -1.79 -58.87 31.91
C GLU A 60 -2.09 -58.66 33.41
N ASP A 61 -1.22 -57.91 34.11
CA ASP A 61 -1.38 -57.60 35.54
C ASP A 61 -2.59 -56.69 35.84
N GLY A 62 -3.21 -56.06 34.83
CA GLY A 62 -4.33 -55.11 34.97
C GLY A 62 -4.04 -53.83 35.76
N CYS A 63 -2.86 -53.72 36.38
CA CYS A 63 -2.43 -52.60 37.22
C CYS A 63 -1.74 -51.48 36.44
N PHE A 64 -1.27 -51.75 35.23
CA PHE A 64 -0.60 -50.75 34.40
C PHE A 64 -1.62 -49.87 33.68
N ARG A 65 -1.60 -48.57 34.00
CA ARG A 65 -2.38 -47.54 33.30
C ARG A 65 -1.44 -46.71 32.44
N HIS A 66 -1.62 -46.75 31.12
CA HIS A 66 -0.84 -45.88 30.24
C HIS A 66 -1.19 -44.40 30.51
N LYS A 67 -0.17 -43.53 30.51
CA LYS A 67 -0.32 -42.09 30.74
C LYS A 67 -0.64 -41.42 29.41
N TYR A 68 -1.79 -40.77 29.34
CA TYR A 68 -2.26 -40.07 28.14
C TYR A 68 -1.25 -39.03 27.65
N SER A 69 -0.68 -38.24 28.56
CA SER A 69 0.35 -37.25 28.22
C SER A 69 1.59 -37.85 27.54
N ARG A 70 1.99 -39.07 27.91
CA ARG A 70 3.17 -39.74 27.35
C ARG A 70 2.86 -40.33 25.97
N ILE A 71 1.69 -40.96 25.83
CA ILE A 71 1.20 -41.44 24.53
C ILE A 71 1.01 -40.27 23.57
N THR A 72 0.31 -39.21 23.97
CA THR A 72 0.14 -37.99 23.18
C THR A 72 1.49 -37.38 22.78
N SER A 73 2.47 -37.29 23.69
CA SER A 73 3.80 -36.75 23.35
C SER A 73 4.51 -37.60 22.29
N TYR A 74 4.39 -38.92 22.39
CA TYR A 74 4.90 -39.85 21.39
C TYR A 74 4.19 -39.67 20.03
N LEU A 75 2.86 -39.64 20.02
CA LEU A 75 2.04 -39.43 18.81
C LEU A 75 2.37 -38.11 18.10
N ILE A 76 2.52 -37.03 18.87
CA ILE A 76 2.93 -35.73 18.33
C ILE A 76 4.28 -35.83 17.62
N ASN A 77 5.24 -36.56 18.19
CA ASN A 77 6.57 -36.68 17.59
C ASN A 77 6.55 -37.49 16.30
N ILE A 78 5.86 -38.63 16.25
CA ILE A 78 5.74 -39.42 15.01
C ILE A 78 4.95 -38.68 13.93
N SER A 79 3.94 -37.89 14.32
CA SER A 79 3.12 -37.11 13.37
C SER A 79 3.86 -35.96 12.68
N LYS A 80 4.95 -35.46 13.30
CA LYS A 80 5.82 -34.45 12.67
C LYS A 80 6.59 -35.00 11.48
N GLU A 81 6.97 -36.28 11.54
CA GLU A 81 7.73 -36.97 10.49
C GLU A 81 6.80 -37.53 9.42
N ASN A 82 5.70 -38.15 9.83
CA ASN A 82 4.68 -38.69 8.93
C ASN A 82 3.27 -38.36 9.47
N PRO A 83 2.51 -37.47 8.81
CA PRO A 83 1.14 -37.12 9.22
C PRO A 83 0.18 -38.31 9.31
N LYS A 84 0.43 -39.40 8.56
CA LYS A 84 -0.37 -40.63 8.59
C LYS A 84 0.07 -41.63 9.65
N ALA A 85 1.16 -41.37 10.37
CA ALA A 85 1.69 -42.34 11.35
C ALA A 85 0.68 -42.71 12.42
N ILE A 86 -0.16 -41.76 12.85
CA ILE A 86 -1.18 -42.02 13.87
C ILE A 86 -2.28 -42.94 13.31
N GLU A 87 -2.78 -42.66 12.11
CA GLU A 87 -3.78 -43.49 11.40
C GLU A 87 -3.27 -44.94 11.22
N ILE A 88 -1.99 -45.10 10.86
CA ILE A 88 -1.34 -46.41 10.71
C ILE A 88 -1.32 -47.15 12.07
N VAL A 89 -0.89 -46.47 13.14
CA VAL A 89 -0.85 -47.05 14.49
C VAL A 89 -2.24 -47.48 14.95
N VAL A 90 -3.27 -46.66 14.74
CA VAL A 90 -4.66 -46.97 15.05
C VAL A 90 -5.11 -48.23 14.32
N ASN A 91 -4.97 -48.27 12.99
CA ASN A 91 -5.41 -49.39 12.17
C ASN A 91 -4.73 -50.70 12.60
N ASN A 92 -3.44 -50.63 12.89
CA ASN A 92 -2.67 -51.79 13.31
C ASN A 92 -3.07 -52.27 14.72
N LEU A 93 -3.36 -51.36 15.66
CA LEU A 93 -3.88 -51.73 16.98
C LEU A 93 -5.29 -52.32 16.92
N GLU A 94 -6.16 -51.80 16.06
CA GLU A 94 -7.48 -52.36 15.82
C GLU A 94 -7.40 -53.78 15.23
N GLN A 95 -6.46 -54.01 14.32
CA GLN A 95 -6.22 -55.33 13.75
C GLN A 95 -5.73 -56.32 14.83
N ILE A 96 -4.85 -55.90 15.73
CA ILE A 96 -4.41 -56.69 16.89
C ILE A 96 -5.59 -57.03 17.82
N SER A 97 -6.52 -56.08 18.02
CA SER A 97 -7.70 -56.29 18.87
C SER A 97 -8.72 -57.26 18.27
N LYS A 98 -8.90 -57.27 16.94
CA LYS A 98 -9.91 -58.09 16.23
C LYS A 98 -9.65 -59.60 16.25
N GLU A 99 -8.41 -60.05 16.49
CA GLU A 99 -8.04 -61.47 16.45
C GLU A 99 -8.48 -62.30 17.69
N GLU A 100 -9.15 -61.72 18.69
CA GLU A 100 -9.52 -62.46 19.92
C GLU A 100 -11.04 -62.49 20.17
N ASN A 101 -11.60 -63.71 20.26
CA ASN A 101 -13.01 -63.99 20.54
C ASN A 101 -13.40 -63.82 22.03
N LEU A 102 -12.52 -63.30 22.90
CA LEU A 102 -12.69 -63.30 24.36
C LEU A 102 -12.70 -61.87 24.95
N LYS A 103 -13.73 -61.09 24.61
CA LYS A 103 -13.96 -59.66 24.96
C LYS A 103 -13.92 -59.25 26.45
N ASN A 104 -13.42 -60.07 27.38
CA ASN A 104 -13.57 -59.82 28.83
C ASN A 104 -12.28 -59.94 29.67
N THR A 105 -11.11 -59.95 29.06
CA THR A 105 -9.83 -59.94 29.79
C THR A 105 -9.42 -58.52 30.23
N ALA A 106 -8.63 -58.41 31.31
CA ALA A 106 -8.13 -57.12 31.80
C ALA A 106 -7.20 -56.41 30.80
N TRP A 107 -6.48 -57.19 30.00
CA TRP A 107 -5.56 -56.68 28.99
C TRP A 107 -6.31 -56.07 27.81
N GLN A 108 -7.38 -56.71 27.34
CA GLN A 108 -8.18 -56.23 26.21
C GLN A 108 -8.89 -54.91 26.55
N LYS A 109 -9.45 -54.78 27.77
CA LYS A 109 -10.00 -53.49 28.25
C LYS A 109 -8.96 -52.36 28.29
N SER A 110 -7.70 -52.70 28.51
CA SER A 110 -6.61 -51.71 28.55
C SER A 110 -6.12 -51.35 27.15
N LEU A 111 -6.14 -52.31 26.22
CA LEU A 111 -5.90 -52.09 24.80
C LEU A 111 -7.00 -51.22 24.17
N ASP A 112 -8.28 -51.52 24.44
CA ASP A 112 -9.40 -50.72 23.93
C ASP A 112 -9.32 -49.26 24.40
N LYS A 113 -8.92 -49.03 25.65
CA LYS A 113 -8.65 -47.68 26.18
C LYS A 113 -7.48 -46.98 25.47
N LEU A 114 -6.46 -47.74 25.07
CA LEU A 114 -5.32 -47.18 24.34
C LEU A 114 -5.76 -46.78 22.94
N ILE A 115 -6.50 -47.64 22.24
CA ILE A 115 -7.05 -47.37 20.90
C ILE A 115 -7.95 -46.14 20.94
N ASP A 116 -8.90 -46.10 21.88
CA ASP A 116 -9.81 -44.96 22.05
C ASP A 116 -9.06 -43.64 22.31
N HIS A 117 -8.02 -43.68 23.17
CA HIS A 117 -7.17 -42.52 23.42
C HIS A 117 -6.40 -42.07 22.17
N ILE A 118 -5.81 -43.00 21.41
CA ILE A 118 -5.06 -42.65 20.19
C ILE A 118 -6.01 -42.10 19.11
N ASN A 119 -7.21 -42.68 18.93
CA ASN A 119 -8.24 -42.18 18.01
C ASN A 119 -8.67 -40.75 18.32
N LEU A 120 -8.90 -40.46 19.60
CA LEU A 120 -9.23 -39.11 20.06
C LEU A 120 -8.11 -38.11 19.72
N GLU A 121 -6.85 -38.51 19.93
CA GLU A 121 -5.70 -37.67 19.66
C GLU A 121 -5.42 -37.52 18.16
N GLU A 122 -5.74 -38.52 17.33
CA GLU A 122 -5.70 -38.42 15.88
C GLU A 122 -6.62 -37.30 15.37
N ILE A 123 -7.88 -37.31 15.79
CA ILE A 123 -8.87 -36.29 15.41
C ILE A 123 -8.41 -34.90 15.87
N ARG A 124 -7.93 -34.79 17.12
CA ARG A 124 -7.43 -33.53 17.68
C ARG A 124 -6.24 -32.99 16.88
N LEU A 125 -5.28 -33.85 16.56
CA LEU A 125 -4.09 -33.43 15.82
C LEU A 125 -4.42 -33.07 14.38
N LYS A 126 -5.30 -33.82 13.71
CA LYS A 126 -5.80 -33.48 12.38
C LYS A 126 -6.41 -32.08 12.34
N ASN A 127 -7.31 -31.77 13.28
CA ASN A 127 -7.92 -30.44 13.39
C ASN A 127 -6.86 -29.34 13.65
N LEU A 128 -5.87 -29.61 14.49
CA LEU A 128 -4.78 -28.65 14.75
C LEU A 128 -3.92 -28.40 13.50
N PHE A 129 -3.64 -29.43 12.70
CA PHE A 129 -2.92 -29.28 11.44
C PHE A 129 -3.72 -28.47 10.41
N GLU A 130 -5.03 -28.72 10.30
CA GLU A 130 -5.95 -27.94 9.44
C GLU A 130 -5.98 -26.46 9.85
N ILE A 131 -6.10 -26.16 11.14
CA ILE A 131 -6.05 -24.79 11.67
C ILE A 131 -4.69 -24.14 11.38
N LYS A 132 -3.58 -24.87 11.56
CA LYS A 132 -2.24 -24.34 11.28
C LYS A 132 -2.07 -24.00 9.80
N GLN A 133 -2.61 -24.84 8.92
CA GLN A 133 -2.57 -24.63 7.47
C GLN A 133 -3.39 -23.40 7.07
N SER A 134 -4.62 -23.27 7.58
CA SER A 134 -5.46 -22.10 7.30
C SER A 134 -4.85 -20.79 7.80
N ILE A 135 -4.18 -20.79 8.97
CA ILE A 135 -3.43 -19.63 9.47
C ILE A 135 -2.26 -19.28 8.53
N LYS A 136 -1.55 -20.27 8.00
CA LYS A 136 -0.43 -20.05 7.06
C LYS A 136 -0.93 -19.43 5.75
N GLU A 137 -2.04 -19.93 5.22
CA GLU A 137 -2.70 -19.37 4.04
C GLU A 137 -3.20 -17.95 4.29
N PHE A 138 -3.82 -17.70 5.44
CA PHE A 138 -4.26 -16.38 5.85
C PHE A 138 -3.11 -15.37 5.94
N ARG A 139 -1.98 -15.74 6.53
CA ARG A 139 -0.77 -14.89 6.56
C ARG A 139 -0.21 -14.63 5.15
N GLY A 140 -0.24 -15.64 4.29
CA GLY A 140 0.14 -15.49 2.88
C GLY A 140 -0.77 -14.51 2.15
N PHE A 141 -2.08 -14.56 2.41
CA PHE A 141 -3.06 -13.62 1.90
C PHE A 141 -2.84 -12.20 2.46
N GLU A 142 -2.62 -12.05 3.76
CA GLU A 142 -2.36 -10.75 4.40
C GLU A 142 -1.11 -10.07 3.82
N ASN A 143 -0.03 -10.82 3.57
CA ASN A 143 1.18 -10.28 2.94
C ASN A 143 0.92 -9.83 1.50
N LYS A 144 0.14 -10.59 0.72
CA LYS A 144 -0.28 -10.19 -0.63
C LYS A 144 -1.16 -8.93 -0.58
N PHE A 145 -2.07 -8.85 0.39
CA PHE A 145 -2.95 -7.71 0.59
C PHE A 145 -2.17 -6.44 0.94
N LYS A 146 -1.21 -6.52 1.88
CA LYS A 146 -0.30 -5.40 2.18
C LYS A 146 0.52 -4.96 0.97
N GLY A 147 0.99 -5.93 0.16
CA GLY A 147 1.68 -5.64 -1.09
C GLY A 147 0.79 -4.91 -2.10
N PHE A 148 -0.48 -5.31 -2.20
CA PHE A 148 -1.48 -4.64 -3.05
C PHE A 148 -1.80 -3.23 -2.54
N GLU A 149 -1.98 -3.05 -1.23
CA GLU A 149 -2.26 -1.74 -0.62
C GLU A 149 -1.12 -0.74 -0.88
N ASN A 150 0.14 -1.18 -0.78
CA ASN A 150 1.28 -0.33 -1.10
C ASN A 150 1.31 0.07 -2.58
N LYS A 151 1.10 -0.89 -3.50
CA LYS A 151 0.99 -0.59 -4.94
C LYS A 151 -0.16 0.37 -5.25
N PHE A 152 -1.27 0.23 -4.53
CA PHE A 152 -2.42 1.12 -4.69
C PHE A 152 -2.10 2.55 -4.21
N LYS A 153 -1.37 2.70 -3.10
CA LYS A 153 -0.88 4.01 -2.64
C LYS A 153 0.08 4.65 -3.65
N ASP A 154 1.02 3.87 -4.18
CA ASP A 154 1.95 4.36 -5.22
C ASP A 154 1.19 4.79 -6.47
N PHE A 155 0.23 3.99 -6.91
CA PHE A 155 -0.65 4.31 -8.04
C PHE A 155 -1.49 5.58 -7.79
N GLU A 156 -1.98 5.79 -6.56
CA GLU A 156 -2.72 7.00 -6.19
C GLU A 156 -1.83 8.25 -6.27
N VAL A 157 -0.57 8.14 -5.80
CA VAL A 157 0.43 9.22 -5.89
C VAL A 157 0.75 9.53 -7.34
N GLU A 158 1.00 8.52 -8.16
CA GLU A 158 1.27 8.66 -9.60
C GLU A 158 0.07 9.28 -10.33
N THR A 159 -1.15 8.82 -10.03
CA THR A 159 -2.39 9.38 -10.60
C THR A 159 -2.56 10.86 -10.24
N LYS A 160 -2.22 11.26 -9.01
CA LYS A 160 -2.25 12.68 -8.59
C LYS A 160 -1.21 13.50 -9.35
N ALA A 161 -0.03 12.95 -9.63
CA ALA A 161 0.97 13.60 -10.46
C ALA A 161 0.49 13.76 -11.90
N LEU A 162 -0.03 12.69 -12.53
CA LEU A 162 -0.60 12.72 -13.87
C LEU A 162 -1.72 13.75 -14.02
N LYS A 163 -2.63 13.83 -13.04
CA LYS A 163 -3.69 14.85 -13.03
C LYS A 163 -3.12 16.28 -13.02
N ARG A 164 -2.05 16.53 -12.27
CA ARG A 164 -1.38 17.83 -12.22
C ARG A 164 -0.75 18.15 -13.58
N ASP A 165 -0.02 17.21 -14.14
CA ASP A 165 0.66 17.38 -15.44
C ASP A 165 -0.36 17.62 -16.55
N TYR A 166 -1.49 16.91 -16.52
CA TYR A 166 -2.60 17.14 -17.45
C TYR A 166 -3.16 18.57 -17.37
N ILE A 167 -3.42 19.07 -16.15
CA ILE A 167 -3.89 20.45 -15.95
C ILE A 167 -2.85 21.46 -16.46
N ALA A 168 -1.56 21.20 -16.23
CA ALA A 168 -0.48 22.06 -16.71
C ALA A 168 -0.41 22.11 -18.25
N ILE A 169 -0.46 20.93 -18.91
CA ILE A 169 -0.51 20.83 -20.37
C ILE A 169 -1.72 21.58 -20.92
N LEU A 170 -2.91 21.38 -20.34
CA LEU A 170 -4.13 22.08 -20.75
C LEU A 170 -4.00 23.60 -20.61
N GLY A 171 -3.39 24.07 -19.50
CA GLY A 171 -3.10 25.49 -19.30
C GLY A 171 -2.19 26.07 -20.37
N ILE A 172 -1.11 25.36 -20.73
CA ILE A 172 -0.18 25.77 -21.80
C ILE A 172 -0.94 25.90 -23.12
N PHE A 173 -1.74 24.89 -23.49
CA PHE A 173 -2.53 24.94 -24.73
C PHE A 173 -3.53 26.09 -24.74
N ALA A 174 -4.26 26.31 -23.65
CA ALA A 174 -5.22 27.41 -23.55
C ALA A 174 -4.54 28.78 -23.72
N SER A 175 -3.34 28.95 -23.15
CA SER A 175 -2.56 30.19 -23.27
C SER A 175 -2.12 30.47 -24.70
N ILE A 176 -1.61 29.45 -25.39
CA ILE A 176 -1.16 29.55 -26.77
C ILE A 176 -2.34 29.92 -27.66
N ILE A 177 -3.47 29.21 -27.53
CA ILE A 177 -4.68 29.48 -28.31
C ILE A 177 -5.20 30.90 -28.04
N LEU A 178 -5.28 31.32 -26.77
CA LEU A 178 -5.74 32.65 -26.39
C LEU A 178 -4.84 33.74 -26.98
N ALA A 179 -3.52 33.58 -26.92
CA ALA A 179 -2.57 34.51 -27.52
C ALA A 179 -2.75 34.64 -29.04
N PHE A 180 -2.92 33.53 -29.74
CA PHE A 180 -3.15 33.52 -31.19
C PHE A 180 -4.48 34.16 -31.57
N VAL A 181 -5.58 33.77 -30.93
CA VAL A 181 -6.92 34.31 -31.24
C VAL A 181 -6.99 35.79 -30.93
N ALA A 182 -6.48 36.22 -29.76
CA ALA A 182 -6.38 37.64 -29.41
C ALA A 182 -5.52 38.39 -30.44
N GLY A 183 -4.30 37.90 -30.71
CA GLY A 183 -3.37 38.53 -31.65
C GLY A 183 -3.98 38.73 -33.05
N LEU A 184 -4.64 37.71 -33.60
CA LEU A 184 -5.28 37.78 -34.92
C LEU A 184 -6.49 38.73 -34.92
N THR A 185 -7.34 38.65 -33.91
CA THR A 185 -8.56 39.48 -33.81
C THR A 185 -8.20 40.96 -33.68
N PHE A 186 -7.21 41.29 -32.84
CA PHE A 186 -6.76 42.68 -32.71
C PHE A 186 -6.02 43.15 -33.95
N SER A 187 -5.15 42.34 -34.56
CA SER A 187 -4.46 42.71 -35.81
C SER A 187 -5.44 43.05 -36.93
N SER A 188 -6.50 42.24 -37.10
CA SER A 188 -7.56 42.50 -38.07
C SER A 188 -8.32 43.80 -37.75
N SER A 189 -8.62 44.05 -36.47
CA SER A 189 -9.29 45.27 -36.03
C SER A 189 -8.44 46.52 -36.27
N VAL A 190 -7.11 46.45 -36.07
CA VAL A 190 -6.17 47.54 -36.39
C VAL A 190 -6.24 47.84 -37.88
N LEU A 191 -6.06 46.79 -38.70
CA LEU A 191 -5.90 46.93 -40.14
C LEU A 191 -7.17 47.46 -40.79
N SER A 192 -8.34 47.09 -40.27
CA SER A 192 -9.65 47.59 -40.72
C SER A 192 -9.93 49.05 -40.36
N ASN A 193 -9.17 49.65 -39.44
CA ASN A 193 -9.37 51.02 -38.97
C ASN A 193 -8.16 51.93 -39.22
N ILE A 194 -7.14 51.45 -39.94
CA ILE A 194 -5.89 52.18 -40.18
C ILE A 194 -6.08 53.41 -41.07
N ASP A 195 -7.08 53.36 -41.95
CA ASP A 195 -7.45 54.41 -42.90
C ASP A 195 -8.39 55.47 -42.29
N LYS A 196 -9.24 55.06 -41.33
CA LYS A 196 -10.29 55.91 -40.74
C LYS A 196 -9.85 56.67 -39.49
N ALA A 197 -8.93 56.11 -38.71
CA ALA A 197 -8.55 56.66 -37.43
C ALA A 197 -7.30 57.55 -37.54
N ASN A 198 -7.26 58.64 -36.75
CA ASN A 198 -6.03 59.40 -36.58
C ASN A 198 -4.92 58.48 -36.03
N ILE A 199 -3.75 58.47 -36.68
CA ILE A 199 -2.61 57.61 -36.34
C ILE A 199 -2.22 57.69 -34.86
N TYR A 200 -2.32 58.87 -34.24
CA TYR A 200 -2.03 59.04 -32.81
C TYR A 200 -3.06 58.35 -31.91
N LYS A 201 -4.35 58.42 -32.26
CA LYS A 201 -5.44 57.77 -31.51
C LYS A 201 -5.39 56.25 -31.69
N LEU A 202 -5.15 55.78 -32.91
CA LEU A 202 -5.03 54.37 -33.22
C LEU A 202 -3.84 53.74 -32.49
N SER A 203 -2.67 54.38 -32.57
CA SER A 203 -1.45 53.91 -31.89
C SER A 203 -1.63 53.86 -30.37
N PHE A 204 -2.27 54.87 -29.78
CA PHE A 204 -2.57 54.89 -28.35
C PHE A 204 -3.42 53.69 -27.90
N VAL A 205 -4.53 53.42 -28.61
CA VAL A 205 -5.41 52.28 -28.30
C VAL A 205 -4.69 50.95 -28.48
N MET A 206 -3.84 50.82 -29.52
CA MET A 206 -3.06 49.60 -29.76
C MET A 206 -2.04 49.31 -28.67
N CYS A 207 -1.30 50.33 -28.22
CA CYS A 207 -0.36 50.16 -27.11
C CYS A 207 -1.09 49.81 -25.81
N MET A 208 -2.28 50.38 -25.57
CA MET A 208 -3.09 50.10 -24.39
C MET A 208 -3.61 48.65 -24.38
N ILE A 209 -4.17 48.18 -25.50
CA ILE A 209 -4.63 46.80 -25.67
C ILE A 209 -3.45 45.82 -25.57
N GLY A 210 -2.33 46.11 -26.22
CA GLY A 210 -1.12 45.30 -26.15
C GLY A 210 -0.63 45.12 -24.71
N LEU A 211 -0.61 46.20 -23.91
CA LEU A 211 -0.29 46.17 -22.49
C LEU A 211 -1.21 45.21 -21.72
N PHE A 212 -2.51 45.28 -21.93
CA PHE A 212 -3.47 44.39 -21.26
C PHE A 212 -3.24 42.92 -21.62
N ILE A 213 -3.12 42.61 -22.91
CA ILE A 213 -2.92 41.23 -23.38
C ILE A 213 -1.60 40.66 -22.87
N THR A 214 -0.50 41.42 -22.94
CA THR A 214 0.80 40.95 -22.45
C THR A 214 0.78 40.68 -20.95
N ASN A 215 0.08 41.50 -20.16
CA ASN A 215 -0.08 41.24 -18.73
C ASN A 215 -0.90 39.98 -18.45
N ILE A 216 -2.02 39.79 -19.15
CA ILE A 216 -2.84 38.57 -19.01
C ILE A 216 -2.02 37.33 -19.37
N LEU A 217 -1.30 37.36 -20.50
CA LEU A 217 -0.43 36.25 -20.91
C LEU A 217 0.69 35.98 -19.89
N TYR A 218 1.31 37.04 -19.35
CA TYR A 218 2.33 36.90 -18.32
C TYR A 218 1.79 36.21 -17.06
N PHE A 219 0.62 36.63 -16.56
CA PHE A 219 0.00 35.99 -15.40
C PHE A 219 -0.35 34.53 -15.68
N LEU A 220 -0.87 34.23 -16.87
CA LEU A 220 -1.23 32.88 -17.28
C LEU A 220 0.00 31.97 -17.37
N PHE A 221 1.08 32.41 -18.00
CA PHE A 221 2.34 31.66 -18.06
C PHE A 221 3.02 31.54 -16.68
N SER A 222 2.97 32.59 -15.85
CA SER A 222 3.47 32.54 -14.47
C SER A 222 2.71 31.51 -13.65
N PHE A 223 1.38 31.45 -13.80
CA PHE A 223 0.52 30.47 -13.15
C PHE A 223 0.83 29.04 -13.60
N ILE A 224 0.99 28.83 -14.91
CA ILE A 224 1.41 27.52 -15.46
C ILE A 224 2.78 27.10 -14.93
N LYS A 225 3.75 28.03 -14.90
CA LYS A 225 5.08 27.75 -14.36
C LYS A 225 5.00 27.29 -12.90
N ASP A 226 4.14 27.92 -12.10
CA ASP A 226 3.94 27.57 -10.69
C ASP A 226 3.16 26.25 -10.51
N LEU A 227 2.33 25.85 -11.49
CA LEU A 227 1.68 24.53 -11.51
C LEU A 227 2.67 23.40 -11.87
N THR A 228 3.56 23.66 -12.83
CA THR A 228 4.52 22.66 -13.34
C THR A 228 5.73 22.50 -12.42
N TYR A 229 6.27 23.60 -11.91
CA TYR A 229 7.46 23.60 -11.07
C TYR A 229 7.13 23.99 -9.63
N LYS A 230 7.39 23.07 -8.69
CA LYS A 230 7.54 23.41 -7.26
C LYS A 230 8.86 24.17 -7.06
N GLU A 231 8.95 25.41 -7.51
CA GLU A 231 10.09 26.25 -7.17
C GLU A 231 10.01 26.69 -5.70
N ASN A 232 11.15 26.60 -5.00
CA ASN A 232 11.31 27.20 -3.68
C ASN A 232 10.96 28.69 -3.74
N LYS A 233 10.27 29.16 -2.71
CA LYS A 233 9.77 30.53 -2.47
C LYS A 233 10.91 31.58 -2.50
N LYS A 234 11.60 31.76 -3.63
CA LYS A 234 12.51 32.89 -3.84
C LYS A 234 11.68 34.15 -4.05
N ASN A 235 12.12 35.22 -3.40
CA ASN A 235 11.51 36.55 -3.33
C ASN A 235 10.57 36.88 -4.49
N PHE A 236 9.26 36.92 -4.22
CA PHE A 236 8.17 37.29 -5.14
C PHE A 236 8.50 38.53 -5.98
N PHE A 237 9.12 39.54 -5.36
CA PHE A 237 9.55 40.77 -6.03
C PHE A 237 10.60 40.56 -7.13
N LYS A 238 11.54 39.62 -6.96
CA LYS A 238 12.59 39.35 -7.97
C LYS A 238 12.02 38.62 -9.18
N LYS A 239 10.96 37.82 -8.99
CA LYS A 239 10.24 37.10 -10.08
C LYS A 239 9.47 38.07 -10.98
N HIS A 240 8.87 39.10 -10.41
CA HIS A 240 8.01 40.06 -11.13
C HIS A 240 8.73 41.33 -11.58
N ILE A 241 10.03 41.49 -11.28
CA ILE A 241 10.78 42.71 -11.62
C ILE A 241 10.79 42.96 -13.15
N SER A 242 10.94 41.91 -13.97
CA SER A 242 10.97 42.06 -15.44
C SER A 242 9.65 42.55 -16.02
N ILE A 243 8.51 42.07 -15.54
CA ILE A 243 7.20 42.53 -16.05
C ILE A 243 6.92 43.97 -15.62
N LEU A 244 7.36 44.37 -14.41
CA LEU A 244 7.23 45.73 -13.93
C LEU A 244 8.04 46.72 -14.79
N PHE A 245 9.29 46.38 -15.12
CA PHE A 245 10.09 47.19 -16.04
C PHE A 245 9.45 47.27 -17.44
N PHE A 246 8.96 46.16 -17.98
CA PHE A 246 8.29 46.14 -19.28
C PHE A 246 7.04 47.05 -19.31
N ASN A 247 6.17 46.95 -18.30
CA ASN A 247 4.99 47.80 -18.16
C ASN A 247 5.38 49.29 -18.02
N PHE A 248 6.45 49.58 -17.27
CA PHE A 248 6.98 50.95 -17.13
C PHE A 248 7.44 51.53 -18.48
N PHE A 249 8.17 50.75 -19.29
CA PHE A 249 8.59 51.18 -20.63
C PHE A 249 7.40 51.42 -21.58
N ILE A 250 6.39 50.56 -21.57
CA ILE A 250 5.18 50.78 -22.39
C ILE A 250 4.42 52.03 -21.93
N PHE A 251 4.30 52.23 -20.61
CA PHE A 251 3.66 53.41 -20.05
C PHE A 251 4.39 54.71 -20.47
N LEU A 252 5.72 54.70 -20.47
CA LEU A 252 6.51 55.82 -20.96
C LEU A 252 6.28 56.07 -22.46
N GLY A 253 6.17 55.00 -23.26
CA GLY A 253 5.80 55.08 -24.67
C GLY A 253 4.41 55.68 -24.90
N LEU A 254 3.41 55.32 -24.09
CA LEU A 254 2.07 55.91 -24.11
C LEU A 254 2.11 57.41 -23.79
N LEU A 255 2.86 57.81 -22.76
CA LEU A 255 3.06 59.23 -22.43
C LEU A 255 3.72 60.00 -23.59
N PHE A 256 4.70 59.39 -24.25
CA PHE A 256 5.36 59.99 -25.41
C PHE A 256 4.40 60.17 -26.60
N ILE A 257 3.54 59.18 -26.88
CA ILE A 257 2.50 59.31 -27.93
C ILE A 257 1.51 60.43 -27.57
N CYS A 258 1.09 60.54 -26.31
CA CYS A 258 0.25 61.65 -25.85
C CYS A 258 0.94 63.01 -26.00
N PHE A 259 2.23 63.10 -25.68
CA PHE A 259 3.02 64.31 -25.87
C PHE A 259 3.12 64.72 -27.35
N LEU A 260 3.40 63.77 -28.24
CA LEU A 260 3.41 64.02 -29.68
C LEU A 260 2.05 64.47 -30.22
N TYR A 261 0.96 63.87 -29.72
CA TYR A 261 -0.39 64.30 -30.06
C TYR A 261 -0.66 65.74 -29.62
N PHE A 262 -0.28 66.10 -28.40
CA PHE A 262 -0.43 67.47 -27.89
C PHE A 262 0.40 68.47 -28.68
N TYR A 263 1.67 68.13 -28.98
CA TYR A 263 2.57 68.96 -29.76
C TYR A 263 2.06 69.17 -31.20
N SER A 264 1.56 68.11 -31.85
CA SER A 264 0.97 68.19 -33.18
C SER A 264 -0.27 69.10 -33.21
N ASN A 265 -1.19 68.97 -32.24
CA ASN A 265 -2.35 69.85 -32.16
C ASN A 265 -1.96 71.32 -31.90
N CYS A 266 -0.96 71.56 -31.03
CA CYS A 266 -0.47 72.92 -30.75
C CYS A 266 0.10 73.58 -32.01
N ILE A 267 0.87 72.82 -32.81
CA ILE A 267 1.37 73.28 -34.11
C ILE A 267 0.21 73.63 -35.05
N THR A 268 -0.79 72.75 -35.19
CA THR A 268 -1.93 72.99 -36.07
C THR A 268 -2.69 74.27 -35.68
N VAL A 269 -2.94 74.48 -34.38
CA VAL A 269 -3.62 75.69 -33.87
C VAL A 269 -2.79 76.95 -34.10
N ASN A 270 -1.47 76.90 -33.93
CA ASN A 270 -0.61 78.05 -34.19
C ASN A 270 -0.59 78.42 -35.68
N TYR A 271 -0.57 77.43 -36.58
CA TYR A 271 -0.65 77.67 -38.01
C TYR A 271 -2.00 78.27 -38.43
N THR A 272 -3.13 77.77 -37.93
CA THR A 272 -4.46 78.33 -38.26
C THR A 272 -4.59 79.78 -37.80
N ASN A 273 -4.14 80.09 -36.57
CA ASN A 273 -4.17 81.45 -36.04
C ASN A 273 -3.29 82.41 -36.86
N SER A 274 -2.11 81.95 -37.31
CA SER A 274 -1.24 82.75 -38.18
C SER A 274 -1.87 83.02 -39.56
N LEU A 275 -2.64 82.05 -40.09
CA LEU A 275 -3.31 82.18 -41.38
C LEU A 275 -4.47 83.17 -41.32
N GLU A 276 -5.28 83.11 -40.26
CA GLU A 276 -6.38 84.06 -39.99
C GLU A 276 -5.86 85.49 -39.78
N GLN A 277 -4.75 85.64 -39.06
CA GLN A 277 -4.10 86.94 -38.87
C GLN A 277 -3.61 87.52 -40.21
N ASN A 278 -2.97 86.71 -41.06
CA ASN A 278 -2.50 87.13 -42.38
C ASN A 278 -3.65 87.48 -43.34
N GLN A 279 -4.76 86.74 -43.31
CA GLN A 279 -5.97 87.07 -44.09
C GLN A 279 -6.64 88.37 -43.61
N THR A 280 -6.64 88.62 -42.30
CA THR A 280 -7.17 89.87 -41.72
C THR A 280 -6.30 91.08 -42.10
N ILE A 281 -4.98 90.91 -42.15
CA ILE A 281 -4.06 91.98 -42.59
C ILE A 281 -4.22 92.24 -44.10
N ALA A 282 -4.31 91.19 -44.91
CA ALA A 282 -4.49 91.32 -46.36
C ALA A 282 -5.81 92.00 -46.74
N SER A 283 -6.91 91.71 -46.03
CA SER A 283 -8.20 92.39 -46.24
C SER A 283 -8.16 93.86 -45.84
N LYS A 284 -7.50 94.23 -44.74
CA LYS A 284 -7.30 95.63 -44.34
C LYS A 284 -6.48 96.42 -45.37
N ILE A 285 -5.39 95.85 -45.88
CA ILE A 285 -4.56 96.48 -46.93
C ILE A 285 -5.33 96.67 -48.24
N LYS A 286 -6.26 95.78 -48.56
CA LYS A 286 -7.10 95.89 -49.77
C LYS A 286 -8.12 97.02 -49.67
N ILE A 287 -8.68 97.27 -48.48
CA ILE A 287 -9.63 98.37 -48.22
C ILE A 287 -8.94 99.74 -48.29
N GLU A 288 -7.65 99.84 -47.97
CA GLU A 288 -6.89 101.10 -47.96
C GLU A 288 -6.36 101.52 -49.34
N LYS A 289 -6.52 100.65 -50.37
CA LYS A 289 -6.06 100.89 -51.75
C LYS A 289 -7.19 101.22 -52.73
N ASP A 290 -8.45 101.11 -52.31
CA ASP A 290 -9.66 101.53 -53.05
C ASP A 290 -10.12 102.91 -52.55
#